data_AF-A0A8H3ER43-F1
#
_entry.id   AF-A0A8H3ER43-F1
#
_cell.length_a   1.000
_cell.length_b   1.000
_cell.length_c   1.000
_cell.angle_alpha   90.00
_cell.angle_beta   90.00
_cell.angle_gamma   90.00
#
_symmetry.space_group_name_H-M   'P 1'
#
loop_
_entity.id
_entity.type
_entity.pdbx_description
1 polymer ?
#
loop_
_entity_poly.entity_id
_entity_poly.type
_entity_poly.pdbx_seq_one_letter_code
_entity_poly.pdbx_strand_id
1 'polypeptide(L)'
;MLQVYLDPCTVNSRKVLVGLALLGTEYNFNHIDYFTGAHKSDEYLKINPNGTVPAASDGDLILTQSNAILQYAADLNGSPAYPKDLKVRADINCWLLWEASVWFQSCYVYLVEFVVKPLLKAEPDQTVIDAQEPRWLQLATILDDRLSKSKWLTGDEISIADIAIAAPMHVHAAQRLPLEKTPHLKRWMADIEQLPCWQQTQPAVDKALFPEAVAENGTKSVDSANGTNGTGSSKEVRAAFNYTKDVEQPTELYFYESDAAKNIHEPGDDPHDMSVHDGWHRADSFSLDKEGFALHGFQTTFDRWDDDAVVAESFYPEIIKFLKTTQGAKRILVFDHTIRSKANASKKLTQETGTSRRAPVSLVHCDYTAESGPLRVEQLMGDEAKDLLSRRVAFFNVWKPIHRVVEESPLAMCDVTSSPPEDFFKLYLRYRDRNGENYVMRHSPNHRWWYFPKMAPDQVIVLKTFDSETDGRARFVGHSAFNDPTSPPDAPTRESVEIRTIAFF
;
A
#
# COMPACT_ATOMS: atom_id res chain seq x y z
N MET A 1 25.41 -11.30 -7.18
CA MET A 1 24.06 -10.73 -7.42
C MET A 1 24.21 -9.23 -7.35
N LEU A 2 23.74 -8.52 -8.37
CA LEU A 2 23.94 -7.08 -8.54
C LEU A 2 23.37 -6.33 -7.34
N GLN A 3 24.16 -5.48 -6.69
CA GLN A 3 23.64 -4.53 -5.70
C GLN A 3 23.29 -3.24 -6.42
N VAL A 4 22.10 -2.68 -6.18
CA VAL A 4 21.65 -1.45 -6.82
C VAL A 4 21.24 -0.45 -5.75
N TYR A 5 21.85 0.72 -5.78
CA TYR A 5 21.68 1.80 -4.81
C TYR A 5 20.94 2.96 -5.45
N LEU A 6 19.69 3.19 -5.06
CA LEU A 6 18.84 4.20 -5.70
C LEU A 6 17.67 4.67 -4.85
N ASP A 7 17.11 5.83 -5.22
CA ASP A 7 15.74 6.23 -4.88
C ASP A 7 14.85 5.99 -6.12
N PRO A 8 13.79 5.15 -6.04
CA PRO A 8 12.97 4.79 -7.19
C PRO A 8 12.30 5.96 -7.92
N CYS A 9 12.12 7.12 -7.27
CA CYS A 9 11.40 8.23 -7.89
C CYS A 9 12.25 9.07 -8.84
N THR A 10 13.59 8.96 -8.83
CA THR A 10 14.43 9.80 -9.70
C THR A 10 14.47 9.26 -11.13
N VAL A 11 14.63 10.16 -12.11
CA VAL A 11 14.66 9.83 -13.55
C VAL A 11 15.62 8.68 -13.87
N ASN A 12 16.89 8.80 -13.42
CA ASN A 12 17.92 7.82 -13.75
C ASN A 12 17.76 6.53 -12.95
N SER A 13 17.20 6.59 -11.74
CA SER A 13 16.87 5.40 -10.95
C SER A 13 15.76 4.62 -11.63
N ARG A 14 14.68 5.30 -12.04
CA ARG A 14 13.57 4.68 -12.78
C ARG A 14 14.06 4.02 -14.06
N LYS A 15 14.94 4.70 -14.81
CA LYS A 15 15.61 4.13 -16.00
C LYS A 15 16.26 2.77 -15.70
N VAL A 16 17.02 2.69 -14.62
CA VAL A 16 17.68 1.44 -14.20
C VAL A 16 16.65 0.40 -13.78
N LEU A 17 15.65 0.74 -12.98
CA LEU A 17 14.62 -0.21 -12.54
C LEU A 17 13.82 -0.80 -13.71
N VAL A 18 13.36 0.04 -14.63
CA VAL A 18 12.65 -0.41 -15.85
C VAL A 18 13.56 -1.30 -16.70
N GLY A 19 14.80 -0.88 -16.90
CA GLY A 19 15.74 -1.62 -17.73
C GLY A 19 16.12 -2.97 -17.12
N LEU A 20 16.43 -3.04 -15.82
CA LEU A 20 16.72 -4.31 -15.14
C LEU A 20 15.55 -5.29 -15.25
N ALA A 21 14.31 -4.80 -15.14
CA ALA A 21 13.12 -5.62 -15.31
C ALA A 21 12.89 -6.07 -16.76
N LEU A 22 13.10 -5.20 -17.75
CA LEU A 22 13.11 -5.58 -19.17
C LEU A 22 14.13 -6.70 -19.44
N LEU A 23 15.28 -6.63 -18.78
CA LEU A 23 16.39 -7.56 -18.94
C LEU A 23 16.24 -8.83 -18.10
N GLY A 24 15.26 -8.91 -17.19
CA GLY A 24 15.11 -10.02 -16.24
C GLY A 24 16.28 -10.15 -15.26
N THR A 25 16.91 -9.03 -14.88
CA THR A 25 18.09 -9.03 -14.01
C THR A 25 17.69 -9.05 -12.54
N GLU A 26 18.14 -10.06 -11.79
CA GLU A 26 17.99 -10.08 -10.34
C GLU A 26 19.00 -9.14 -9.67
N TYR A 27 18.52 -8.37 -8.70
CA TYR A 27 19.35 -7.44 -7.94
C TYR A 27 18.85 -7.29 -6.50
N ASN A 28 19.77 -6.90 -5.62
CA ASN A 28 19.43 -6.43 -4.28
C ASN A 28 19.20 -4.93 -4.31
N PHE A 29 18.05 -4.51 -3.83
CA PHE A 29 17.68 -3.10 -3.71
C PHE A 29 18.25 -2.49 -2.43
N ASN A 30 19.00 -1.40 -2.58
CA ASN A 30 19.54 -0.60 -1.49
C ASN A 30 18.97 0.82 -1.61
N HIS A 31 18.03 1.17 -0.71
CA HIS A 31 17.36 2.46 -0.78
C HIS A 31 18.30 3.60 -0.35
N ILE A 32 18.44 4.61 -1.22
CA ILE A 32 19.20 5.85 -0.94
C ILE A 32 18.24 7.02 -1.06
N ASP A 33 17.66 7.46 0.06
CA ASP A 33 16.65 8.53 0.08
C ASP A 33 17.21 9.84 -0.53
N TYR A 34 16.62 10.25 -1.65
CA TYR A 34 17.08 11.42 -2.38
C TYR A 34 16.71 12.72 -1.65
N PHE A 35 15.53 12.78 -1.05
CA PHE A 35 14.96 14.00 -0.45
C PHE A 35 15.61 14.38 0.88
N THR A 36 16.07 13.40 1.64
CA THR A 36 16.86 13.64 2.88
C THR A 36 18.32 13.99 2.60
N GLY A 37 18.79 13.83 1.36
CA GLY A 37 20.17 14.05 1.00
C GLY A 37 21.11 12.87 1.30
N ALA A 38 20.58 11.65 1.53
CA ALA A 38 21.39 10.47 1.85
C ALA A 38 22.45 10.15 0.77
N HIS A 39 22.16 10.49 -0.49
CA HIS A 39 23.08 10.40 -1.63
C HIS A 39 24.31 11.33 -1.54
N LYS A 40 24.40 12.19 -0.52
CA LYS A 40 25.56 13.04 -0.20
C LYS A 40 26.30 12.61 1.06
N SER A 41 25.86 11.54 1.72
CA SER A 41 26.52 11.02 2.93
C SER A 41 27.93 10.50 2.63
N ASP A 42 28.83 10.59 3.61
CA ASP A 42 30.19 10.05 3.50
C ASP A 42 30.20 8.54 3.20
N GLU A 43 29.18 7.81 3.65
CA GLU A 43 29.01 6.39 3.37
C GLU A 43 28.69 6.16 1.89
N TYR A 44 27.71 6.89 1.34
CA TYR A 44 27.33 6.74 -0.06
C TYR A 44 28.37 7.31 -1.04
N LEU A 45 29.08 8.38 -0.68
CA LEU A 45 30.12 8.98 -1.52
C LEU A 45 31.32 8.03 -1.75
N LYS A 46 31.52 7.03 -0.87
CA LYS A 46 32.48 5.94 -1.12
C LYS A 46 32.06 5.02 -2.25
N ILE A 47 30.75 4.93 -2.53
CA ILE A 47 30.18 4.14 -3.63
C ILE A 47 30.11 5.00 -4.89
N ASN A 48 29.47 6.17 -4.81
CA ASN A 48 29.38 7.11 -5.93
C ASN A 48 29.92 8.49 -5.54
N PRO A 49 31.17 8.83 -5.92
CA PRO A 49 31.79 10.11 -5.54
C PRO A 49 31.11 11.33 -6.19
N ASN A 50 30.30 11.15 -7.23
CA ASN A 50 29.48 12.25 -7.78
C ASN A 50 28.31 12.61 -6.85
N GLY A 51 28.00 11.76 -5.86
CA GLY A 51 26.84 11.88 -5.00
C GLY A 51 25.57 11.96 -5.83
N THR A 52 25.36 10.99 -6.72
CA THR A 52 24.15 10.88 -7.55
C THR A 52 23.60 9.47 -7.45
N VAL A 53 22.31 9.31 -7.68
CA VAL A 53 21.66 8.00 -7.83
C VAL A 53 21.24 7.81 -9.30
N PRO A 54 21.23 6.57 -9.82
CA PRO A 54 21.57 5.31 -9.17
C PRO A 54 23.07 4.99 -9.23
N ALA A 55 23.51 4.03 -8.42
CA ALA A 55 24.77 3.31 -8.57
C ALA A 55 24.54 1.80 -8.46
N ALA A 56 25.46 0.99 -8.94
CA ALA A 56 25.42 -0.46 -8.77
C ALA A 56 26.81 -1.05 -8.49
N SER A 57 26.84 -2.21 -7.83
CA SER A 57 28.06 -3.00 -7.66
C SER A 57 27.85 -4.48 -7.91
N ASP A 58 28.87 -5.14 -8.47
CA ASP A 58 28.95 -6.59 -8.56
C ASP A 58 30.38 -7.04 -8.19
N GLY A 59 30.54 -7.56 -6.97
CA GLY A 59 31.85 -7.75 -6.35
C GLY A 59 32.61 -6.43 -6.23
N ASP A 60 33.83 -6.40 -6.79
CA ASP A 60 34.71 -5.23 -6.75
C ASP A 60 34.39 -4.17 -7.82
N LEU A 61 33.51 -4.48 -8.77
CA LEU A 61 33.10 -3.55 -9.82
C LEU A 61 32.04 -2.58 -9.28
N ILE A 62 32.28 -1.27 -9.45
CA ILE A 62 31.32 -0.21 -9.14
C ILE A 62 30.96 0.54 -10.42
N LEU A 63 29.66 0.71 -10.67
CA LEU A 63 29.09 1.41 -11.80
C LEU A 63 28.24 2.58 -11.31
N THR A 64 28.59 3.80 -11.71
CA THR A 64 27.89 5.03 -11.27
C THR A 64 27.02 5.66 -12.37
N GLN A 65 27.03 5.10 -13.57
CA GLN A 65 26.31 5.63 -14.74
C GLN A 65 25.14 4.72 -15.10
N SER A 66 23.92 5.25 -15.15
CA SER A 66 22.69 4.47 -15.40
C SER A 66 22.75 3.69 -16.72
N ASN A 67 23.21 4.30 -17.81
CA ASN A 67 23.35 3.60 -19.10
C ASN A 67 24.45 2.54 -19.07
N ALA A 68 25.49 2.68 -18.24
CA ALA A 68 26.51 1.63 -18.05
C ALA A 68 25.97 0.45 -17.24
N ILE A 69 25.14 0.73 -16.22
CA ILE A 69 24.44 -0.30 -15.43
C ILE A 69 23.55 -1.15 -16.36
N LEU A 70 22.78 -0.51 -17.26
CA LEU A 70 21.92 -1.22 -18.21
C LEU A 70 22.71 -2.08 -19.21
N GLN A 71 23.81 -1.56 -19.76
CA GLN A 71 24.67 -2.33 -20.66
C GLN A 71 25.28 -3.55 -19.94
N TYR A 72 25.77 -3.35 -18.71
CA TYR A 72 26.35 -4.43 -17.90
C TYR A 72 25.31 -5.52 -17.59
N ALA A 73 24.14 -5.13 -17.10
CA ALA A 73 23.05 -6.05 -16.80
C ALA A 73 22.57 -6.82 -18.05
N ALA A 74 22.50 -6.14 -19.20
CA ALA A 74 22.09 -6.78 -20.44
C ALA A 74 23.13 -7.80 -20.93
N ASP A 75 24.42 -7.49 -20.78
CA ASP A 75 25.51 -8.42 -21.10
C ASP A 75 25.58 -9.59 -20.11
N LEU A 76 25.30 -9.36 -18.82
CA LEU A 76 25.23 -10.39 -17.79
C LEU A 76 24.17 -11.46 -18.12
N ASN A 77 23.02 -11.03 -18.64
CA ASN A 77 21.90 -11.92 -18.96
C ASN A 77 21.87 -12.39 -20.43
N GLY A 78 22.80 -11.93 -21.27
CA GLY A 78 22.78 -12.22 -22.71
C GLY A 78 21.50 -11.72 -23.40
N SER A 79 20.96 -10.58 -22.97
CA SER A 79 19.63 -10.12 -23.39
C SER A 79 19.59 -9.68 -24.86
N PRO A 80 18.51 -10.02 -25.60
CA PRO A 80 18.30 -9.53 -26.96
C PRO A 80 18.05 -8.01 -27.03
N ALA A 81 17.71 -7.36 -25.91
CA ALA A 81 17.55 -5.90 -25.83
C ALA A 81 18.90 -5.13 -25.92
N TYR A 82 20.03 -5.85 -25.88
CA TYR A 82 21.37 -5.33 -26.13
C TYR A 82 22.25 -6.37 -26.85
N PRO A 83 21.96 -6.68 -28.13
CA PRO A 83 22.57 -7.81 -28.82
C PRO A 83 24.07 -7.63 -29.06
N LYS A 84 24.78 -8.73 -29.30
CA LYS A 84 26.24 -8.73 -29.59
C LYS A 84 26.57 -8.30 -31.03
N ASP A 85 25.57 -8.17 -31.91
CA ASP A 85 25.80 -7.64 -33.26
C ASP A 85 26.39 -6.23 -33.20
N LEU A 86 27.54 -6.04 -33.85
CA LEU A 86 28.32 -4.82 -33.72
C LEU A 86 27.58 -3.58 -34.24
N LYS A 87 26.77 -3.71 -35.29
CA LYS A 87 26.09 -2.57 -35.91
C LYS A 87 24.87 -2.17 -35.10
N VAL A 88 24.06 -3.14 -34.67
CA VAL A 88 22.90 -2.88 -33.80
C VAL A 88 23.34 -2.32 -32.46
N ARG A 89 24.40 -2.89 -31.87
CA ARG A 89 24.97 -2.39 -30.61
C ARG A 89 25.52 -0.97 -30.73
N ALA A 90 26.17 -0.65 -31.86
CA ALA A 90 26.64 0.71 -32.11
C ALA A 90 25.48 1.72 -32.21
N ASP A 91 24.38 1.37 -32.89
CA ASP A 91 23.17 2.21 -32.96
C ASP A 91 22.57 2.43 -31.56
N ILE A 92 22.38 1.37 -30.77
CA ILE A 92 21.92 1.48 -29.37
C ILE A 92 22.83 2.42 -28.58
N ASN A 93 24.15 2.24 -28.66
CA ASN A 93 25.10 3.06 -27.92
C ASN A 93 25.05 4.53 -28.35
N CYS A 94 24.80 4.83 -29.63
CA CYS A 94 24.59 6.20 -30.09
C CYS A 94 23.40 6.84 -29.37
N TRP A 95 22.27 6.14 -29.23
CA TRP A 95 21.10 6.65 -28.49
C TRP A 95 21.36 6.77 -26.99
N LEU A 96 22.05 5.82 -26.36
CA LEU A 96 22.40 5.92 -24.94
C LEU A 96 23.30 7.14 -24.65
N LEU A 97 24.28 7.41 -25.52
CA LEU A 97 25.17 8.56 -25.37
C LEU A 97 24.47 9.88 -25.71
N TRP A 98 23.63 9.88 -26.74
CA TRP A 98 22.81 11.05 -27.09
C TRP A 98 21.82 11.39 -25.97
N GLU A 99 21.23 10.37 -25.35
CA GLU A 99 20.35 10.54 -24.20
C GLU A 99 21.04 11.30 -23.06
N ALA A 100 22.18 10.78 -22.61
CA ALA A 100 22.93 11.34 -21.50
C ALA A 100 23.52 12.73 -21.81
N SER A 101 23.89 12.99 -23.06
CA SER A 101 24.57 14.23 -23.45
C SER A 101 23.64 15.39 -23.76
N VAL A 102 22.47 15.14 -24.36
CA VAL A 102 21.61 16.23 -24.84
C VAL A 102 20.12 16.06 -24.53
N TRP A 103 19.59 14.84 -24.58
CA TRP A 103 18.13 14.61 -24.41
C TRP A 103 17.69 14.77 -22.96
N PHE A 104 18.42 14.14 -22.03
CA PHE A 104 18.13 14.20 -20.60
C PHE A 104 18.04 15.65 -20.14
N GLN A 105 19.06 16.45 -20.43
CA GLN A 105 19.13 17.85 -20.00
C GLN A 105 17.97 18.66 -20.57
N SER A 106 17.62 18.42 -21.84
CA SER A 106 16.52 19.10 -22.50
C SER A 106 15.15 18.80 -21.84
N CYS A 107 14.87 17.54 -21.51
CA CYS A 107 13.63 17.17 -20.82
C CYS A 107 13.64 17.58 -19.34
N TYR A 108 14.81 17.56 -18.71
CA TYR A 108 14.95 17.85 -17.28
C TYR A 108 14.60 19.30 -16.93
N VAL A 109 14.81 20.25 -17.85
CA VAL A 109 14.33 21.64 -17.69
C VAL A 109 12.80 21.67 -17.47
N TYR A 110 12.02 20.97 -18.30
CA TYR A 110 10.57 20.88 -18.15
C TYR A 110 10.16 20.18 -16.85
N LEU A 111 10.88 19.12 -16.46
CA LEU A 111 10.62 18.43 -15.18
C LEU A 111 10.84 19.37 -13.99
N VAL A 112 11.94 20.11 -13.99
CA VAL A 112 12.25 21.02 -12.88
C VAL A 112 11.21 22.13 -12.80
N GLU A 113 10.94 22.80 -13.92
CA GLU A 113 10.05 23.95 -13.96
C GLU A 113 8.59 23.57 -13.68
N PHE A 114 8.06 22.52 -14.29
CA PHE A 114 6.64 22.19 -14.19
C PHE A 114 6.27 21.12 -13.15
N VAL A 115 7.25 20.40 -12.58
CA VAL A 115 6.98 19.36 -11.57
C VAL A 115 7.71 19.64 -10.26
N VAL A 116 9.04 19.78 -10.29
CA VAL A 116 9.85 19.89 -9.06
C VAL A 116 9.66 21.23 -8.36
N LYS A 117 9.65 22.37 -9.09
CA LYS A 117 9.42 23.68 -8.48
C LYS A 117 8.05 23.75 -7.79
N PRO A 118 6.93 23.38 -8.45
CA PRO A 118 5.63 23.32 -7.79
C PRO A 118 5.60 22.41 -6.54
N LEU A 119 6.24 21.24 -6.61
CA LEU A 119 6.38 20.33 -5.46
C LEU A 119 7.07 21.00 -4.26
N LEU A 120 8.03 21.88 -4.53
CA LEU A 120 8.74 22.69 -3.54
C LEU A 120 8.07 24.05 -3.26
N LYS A 121 6.83 24.25 -3.72
CA LYS A 121 6.05 25.49 -3.58
C LYS A 121 6.71 26.72 -4.24
N ALA A 122 7.46 26.49 -5.31
CA ALA A 122 8.02 27.51 -6.17
C ALA A 122 7.27 27.55 -7.52
N GLU A 123 7.18 28.73 -8.11
CA GLU A 123 6.52 28.91 -9.41
C GLU A 123 7.46 28.55 -10.58
N PRO A 124 6.93 27.95 -11.67
CA PRO A 124 7.67 27.79 -12.91
C PRO A 124 8.11 29.14 -13.49
N ASP A 125 9.31 29.18 -14.06
CA ASP A 125 9.82 30.33 -14.82
C ASP A 125 9.60 30.09 -16.32
N GLN A 126 8.59 30.76 -16.86
CA GLN A 126 8.24 30.63 -18.28
C GLN A 126 9.38 31.08 -19.21
N THR A 127 10.26 31.99 -18.78
CA THR A 127 11.39 32.44 -19.61
C THR A 127 12.43 31.34 -19.82
N VAL A 128 12.61 30.47 -18.82
CA VAL A 128 13.49 29.28 -18.92
C VAL A 128 12.88 28.26 -19.88
N ILE A 129 11.56 28.06 -19.84
CA ILE A 129 10.84 27.16 -20.76
C ILE A 129 10.92 27.67 -22.20
N ASP A 130 10.60 28.95 -22.43
CA ASP A 130 10.61 29.56 -23.76
C ASP A 130 12.02 29.51 -24.39
N ALA A 131 13.06 29.67 -23.56
CA ALA A 131 14.45 29.53 -24.01
C ALA A 131 14.82 28.07 -24.36
N GLN A 132 14.21 27.09 -23.69
CA GLN A 132 14.47 25.67 -23.92
C GLN A 132 13.68 25.09 -25.09
N GLU A 133 12.48 25.61 -25.37
CA GLU A 133 11.54 25.05 -26.35
C GLU A 133 12.15 24.82 -27.75
N PRO A 134 12.91 25.77 -28.35
CA PRO A 134 13.52 25.54 -29.66
C PRO A 134 14.49 24.36 -29.68
N ARG A 135 15.27 24.20 -28.60
CA ARG A 135 16.21 23.09 -28.44
C ARG A 135 15.48 21.78 -28.23
N TRP A 136 14.43 21.77 -27.41
CA TRP A 136 13.63 20.57 -27.18
C TRP A 136 12.96 20.11 -28.48
N LEU A 137 12.32 21.02 -29.22
CA LEU A 137 11.63 20.68 -30.48
C LEU A 137 12.60 20.14 -31.53
N GLN A 138 13.81 20.69 -31.62
CA GLN A 138 14.86 20.17 -32.49
C GLN A 138 15.18 18.70 -32.17
N LEU A 139 15.37 18.36 -30.90
CA LEU A 139 15.70 16.99 -30.47
C LEU A 139 14.50 16.04 -30.61
N ALA A 140 13.31 16.50 -30.27
CA ALA A 140 12.07 15.72 -30.40
C ALA A 140 11.76 15.38 -31.86
N THR A 141 12.06 16.29 -32.80
CA THR A 141 11.94 16.04 -34.25
C THR A 141 12.87 14.92 -34.71
N ILE A 142 14.11 14.87 -34.20
CA ILE A 142 15.06 13.78 -34.51
C ILE A 142 14.50 12.42 -34.07
N LEU A 143 13.90 12.36 -32.88
CA LEU A 143 13.26 11.15 -32.38
C LEU A 143 12.02 10.77 -33.19
N ASP A 144 11.17 11.74 -33.53
CA ASP A 144 9.97 11.50 -34.32
C ASP A 144 10.31 10.95 -35.72
N ASP A 145 11.29 11.57 -36.39
CA ASP A 145 11.80 11.12 -37.68
C ASP A 145 12.37 9.70 -37.60
N ARG A 146 13.06 9.35 -36.50
CA ARG A 146 13.57 7.99 -36.29
C ARG A 146 12.43 6.99 -36.10
N LEU A 147 11.44 7.34 -35.27
CA LEU A 147 10.31 6.50 -34.88
C LEU A 147 9.22 6.39 -35.95
N SER A 148 9.30 7.23 -36.99
CA SER A 148 8.50 7.08 -38.22
C SER A 148 8.91 5.85 -39.05
N LYS A 149 10.16 5.36 -38.87
CA LYS A 149 10.75 4.31 -39.70
C LYS A 149 10.63 2.91 -39.09
N SER A 150 10.46 2.82 -37.78
CA SER A 150 10.39 1.55 -37.04
C SER A 150 9.57 1.70 -35.77
N LYS A 151 9.13 0.56 -35.23
CA LYS A 151 8.34 0.52 -33.99
C LYS A 151 9.12 1.10 -32.80
N TRP A 152 10.37 0.66 -32.64
CA TRP A 152 11.29 1.09 -31.59
C TRP A 152 12.49 1.83 -32.18
N LEU A 153 13.33 2.42 -31.32
CA LEU A 153 14.44 3.29 -31.73
C LEU A 153 15.50 2.59 -32.57
N THR A 154 15.72 1.29 -32.36
CA THR A 154 16.80 0.54 -33.02
C THR A 154 16.28 -0.62 -33.89
N GLY A 155 14.97 -0.73 -34.10
CA GLY A 155 14.36 -1.74 -34.95
C GLY A 155 12.92 -2.07 -34.57
N ASP A 156 12.52 -3.31 -34.83
CA ASP A 156 11.18 -3.83 -34.53
C ASP A 156 11.07 -4.47 -33.15
N GLU A 157 12.21 -4.71 -32.50
CA GLU A 157 12.31 -5.19 -31.11
C GLU A 157 12.76 -4.07 -30.18
N ILE A 158 12.31 -4.13 -28.93
CA ILE A 158 12.65 -3.14 -27.91
C ILE A 158 14.10 -3.31 -27.45
N SER A 159 14.77 -2.19 -27.17
CA SER A 159 16.16 -2.18 -26.70
C SER A 159 16.33 -1.32 -25.44
N ILE A 160 17.50 -1.43 -24.79
CA ILE A 160 17.84 -0.55 -23.68
C ILE A 160 17.91 0.94 -24.08
N ALA A 161 18.07 1.25 -25.39
CA ALA A 161 17.99 2.62 -25.87
C ALA A 161 16.59 3.21 -25.70
N ASP A 162 15.54 2.39 -25.91
CA ASP A 162 14.16 2.84 -25.76
C ASP A 162 13.87 3.23 -24.31
N ILE A 163 14.29 2.40 -23.35
CA ILE A 163 14.14 2.69 -21.92
C ILE A 163 14.93 3.94 -21.51
N ALA A 164 16.17 4.08 -22.01
CA ALA A 164 16.99 5.23 -21.69
C ALA A 164 16.37 6.54 -22.17
N ILE A 165 15.90 6.58 -23.42
CA ILE A 165 15.33 7.78 -24.04
C ILE A 165 13.96 8.13 -23.46
N ALA A 166 13.18 7.13 -23.04
CA ALA A 166 11.87 7.35 -22.44
C ALA A 166 11.98 7.91 -21.02
N ALA A 167 13.00 7.52 -20.25
CA ALA A 167 13.12 7.87 -18.84
C ALA A 167 13.07 9.40 -18.56
N PRO A 168 13.74 10.29 -19.31
CA PRO A 168 13.59 11.74 -19.13
C PRO A 168 12.18 12.28 -19.39
N MET A 169 11.34 11.54 -20.11
CA MET A 169 9.95 11.88 -20.43
C MET A 169 8.93 11.20 -19.49
N HIS A 170 9.38 10.62 -18.37
CA HIS A 170 8.59 9.63 -17.64
C HIS A 170 7.29 10.14 -16.99
N VAL A 171 7.08 11.46 -17.00
CA VAL A 171 5.87 12.16 -16.57
C VAL A 171 5.53 13.25 -17.60
N HIS A 172 5.62 12.92 -18.89
CA HIS A 172 5.53 13.88 -19.99
C HIS A 172 4.30 14.79 -19.94
N ALA A 173 3.16 14.28 -19.43
CA ALA A 173 1.94 15.06 -19.24
C ALA A 173 2.12 16.16 -18.18
N ALA A 174 2.68 15.82 -17.01
CA ALA A 174 2.95 16.79 -15.95
C ALA A 174 4.12 17.72 -16.28
N GLN A 175 5.12 17.22 -17.02
CA GLN A 175 6.20 18.01 -17.62
C GLN A 175 5.70 18.97 -18.71
N ARG A 176 4.48 18.79 -19.21
CA ARG A 176 3.92 19.58 -20.33
C ARG A 176 4.83 19.57 -21.56
N LEU A 177 5.41 18.42 -21.89
CA LEU A 177 6.25 18.28 -23.08
C LEU A 177 5.42 18.52 -24.36
N PRO A 178 5.87 19.36 -25.32
CA PRO A 178 5.08 19.77 -26.48
C PRO A 178 5.08 18.70 -27.59
N LEU A 179 4.39 17.59 -27.34
CA LEU A 179 4.34 16.39 -28.18
C LEU A 179 3.37 16.49 -29.38
N GLU A 180 2.64 17.60 -29.52
CA GLU A 180 1.59 17.79 -30.52
C GLU A 180 2.12 17.68 -31.95
N LYS A 181 3.39 18.07 -32.16
CA LYS A 181 4.06 18.06 -33.46
C LYS A 181 4.89 16.80 -33.71
N THR A 182 4.89 15.84 -32.78
CA THR A 182 5.71 14.62 -32.84
C THR A 182 4.85 13.37 -32.64
N PRO A 183 4.03 13.00 -33.65
CA PRO A 183 3.05 11.92 -33.52
C PRO A 183 3.67 10.53 -33.34
N HIS A 184 4.84 10.26 -33.95
CA HIS A 184 5.52 8.97 -33.81
C HIS A 184 6.20 8.85 -32.44
N LEU A 185 6.78 9.95 -31.94
CA LEU A 185 7.29 10.03 -30.57
C LEU A 185 6.17 9.84 -29.54
N LYS A 186 5.01 10.49 -29.75
CA LYS A 186 3.84 10.34 -28.88
C LYS A 186 3.30 8.91 -28.88
N ARG A 187 3.20 8.27 -30.06
CA ARG A 187 2.85 6.84 -30.18
C ARG A 187 3.82 5.98 -29.40
N TRP A 188 5.11 6.14 -29.67
CA TRP A 188 6.16 5.34 -29.04
C TRP A 188 6.17 5.51 -27.51
N MET A 189 5.98 6.72 -26.98
CA MET A 189 5.89 6.93 -25.54
C MET A 189 4.67 6.19 -24.95
N ALA A 190 3.52 6.25 -25.62
CA ALA A 190 2.34 5.50 -25.19
C ALA A 190 2.59 3.99 -25.22
N ASP A 191 3.30 3.46 -26.23
CA ASP A 191 3.70 2.05 -26.30
C ASP A 191 4.64 1.67 -25.14
N ILE A 192 5.59 2.54 -24.78
CA ILE A 192 6.48 2.36 -23.61
C ILE A 192 5.68 2.29 -22.31
N GLU A 193 4.70 3.18 -22.12
CA GLU A 193 3.86 3.24 -20.91
C GLU A 193 2.97 2.01 -20.72
N GLN A 194 2.73 1.23 -21.78
CA GLN A 194 2.04 -0.07 -21.70
C GLN A 194 2.96 -1.22 -21.29
N LEU A 195 4.28 -1.02 -21.24
CA LEU A 195 5.20 -2.08 -20.86
C LEU A 195 5.06 -2.40 -19.36
N PRO A 196 4.94 -3.69 -18.98
CA PRO A 196 4.85 -4.07 -17.56
C PRO A 196 6.03 -3.55 -16.73
N CYS A 197 7.25 -3.63 -17.30
CA CYS A 197 8.47 -3.12 -16.66
C CYS A 197 8.44 -1.61 -16.43
N TRP A 198 7.67 -0.85 -17.21
CA TRP A 198 7.46 0.58 -17.03
C TRP A 198 6.41 0.87 -15.95
N GLN A 199 5.26 0.19 -16.02
CA GLN A 199 4.12 0.38 -15.11
C GLN A 199 4.46 0.05 -13.66
N GLN A 200 5.20 -1.03 -13.41
CA GLN A 200 5.63 -1.41 -12.05
C GLN A 200 6.46 -0.32 -11.34
N THR A 201 7.12 0.58 -12.09
CA THR A 201 7.94 1.66 -11.51
C THR A 201 7.16 2.96 -11.29
N GLN A 202 5.97 3.06 -11.88
CA GLN A 202 5.14 4.27 -11.82
C GLN A 202 4.69 4.64 -10.39
N PRO A 203 4.31 3.70 -9.50
CA PRO A 203 3.81 4.04 -8.16
C PRO A 203 4.81 4.85 -7.33
N ALA A 204 6.10 4.53 -7.41
CA ALA A 204 7.12 5.24 -6.66
C ALA A 204 7.35 6.67 -7.17
N VAL A 205 7.18 6.90 -8.48
CA VAL A 205 7.18 8.25 -9.07
C VAL A 205 5.96 9.02 -8.62
N ASP A 206 4.77 8.43 -8.69
CA ASP A 206 3.52 9.11 -8.35
C ASP A 206 3.51 9.57 -6.89
N LYS A 207 3.91 8.67 -5.98
CA LYS A 207 4.04 8.96 -4.55
C LYS A 207 4.96 10.15 -4.27
N ALA A 208 6.07 10.27 -4.98
CA ALA A 208 7.10 11.25 -4.70
C ALA A 208 6.88 12.59 -5.42
N LEU A 209 6.45 12.56 -6.68
CA LEU A 209 6.36 13.74 -7.53
C LEU A 209 4.95 14.34 -7.60
N PHE A 210 3.92 13.56 -7.30
CA PHE A 210 2.53 14.03 -7.28
C PHE A 210 1.82 13.70 -5.97
N PRO A 211 2.39 14.06 -4.81
CA PRO A 211 1.79 13.74 -3.50
C PRO A 211 0.39 14.34 -3.34
N GLU A 212 0.11 15.47 -4.01
CA GLU A 212 -1.21 16.11 -4.03
C GLU A 212 -2.17 15.44 -5.00
N ALA A 213 -1.73 14.95 -6.16
CA ALA A 213 -2.57 14.10 -7.02
C ALA A 213 -2.77 12.70 -6.40
N VAL A 214 -1.86 12.25 -5.54
CA VAL A 214 -2.00 11.07 -4.67
C VAL A 214 -2.86 11.38 -3.43
N ALA A 215 -3.04 12.66 -3.07
CA ALA A 215 -3.95 13.12 -2.02
C ALA A 215 -5.35 13.50 -2.55
N GLU A 216 -5.47 13.86 -3.84
CA GLU A 216 -6.70 14.21 -4.56
C GLU A 216 -7.23 13.05 -5.45
N ASN A 217 -6.38 12.09 -5.89
CA ASN A 217 -6.72 10.90 -6.70
C ASN A 217 -6.11 9.60 -6.13
N GLY A 218 -6.27 9.34 -4.82
CA GLY A 218 -5.49 8.40 -3.99
C GLY A 218 -5.37 6.91 -4.38
N THR A 219 -4.60 6.69 -5.44
CA THR A 219 -3.73 5.59 -5.92
C THR A 219 -3.44 4.33 -5.08
N LYS A 220 -3.82 3.21 -5.71
CA LYS A 220 -3.11 1.93 -5.88
C LYS A 220 -1.58 1.98 -5.78
N SER A 221 -0.99 0.94 -5.19
CA SER A 221 0.34 0.43 -5.58
C SER A 221 0.22 -1.05 -5.96
N VAL A 222 0.69 -1.36 -7.17
CA VAL A 222 0.81 -2.69 -7.77
C VAL A 222 2.26 -3.12 -7.65
N ASP A 223 2.53 -4.31 -7.10
CA ASP A 223 3.75 -5.07 -7.41
C ASP A 223 3.36 -6.38 -8.12
N SER A 224 3.81 -6.47 -9.36
CA SER A 224 3.76 -7.63 -10.27
C SER A 224 5.02 -8.50 -10.06
N ALA A 225 5.08 -9.82 -10.30
CA ALA A 225 4.41 -10.62 -11.31
C ALA A 225 4.48 -12.11 -10.96
N ASN A 226 3.50 -12.89 -11.42
CA ASN A 226 3.80 -14.05 -12.26
C ASN A 226 2.62 -14.33 -13.19
N GLY A 227 2.88 -14.39 -14.48
CA GLY A 227 1.86 -14.57 -15.51
C GLY A 227 1.49 -16.03 -15.72
N THR A 228 0.19 -16.28 -15.86
CA THR A 228 -0.35 -17.30 -16.78
C THR A 228 -1.62 -16.76 -17.40
N ASN A 229 -1.68 -16.76 -18.73
CA ASN A 229 -2.90 -16.51 -19.49
C ASN A 229 -4.02 -17.45 -19.05
N GLY A 230 -5.12 -16.88 -18.57
CA GLY A 230 -6.35 -17.61 -18.28
C GLY A 230 -7.50 -16.62 -18.14
N THR A 231 -8.50 -16.72 -19.00
CA THR A 231 -9.79 -16.05 -18.86
C THR A 231 -10.42 -16.43 -17.50
N GLY A 232 -10.38 -15.54 -16.50
CA GLY A 232 -11.00 -15.73 -15.19
C GLY A 232 -10.67 -14.58 -14.24
N SER A 233 -11.67 -14.08 -13.51
CA SER A 233 -11.45 -13.07 -12.44
C SER A 233 -10.37 -13.59 -11.47
N SER A 234 -9.36 -12.77 -11.19
CA SER A 234 -8.35 -13.09 -10.18
C SER A 234 -9.03 -13.19 -8.82
N LYS A 235 -8.90 -14.34 -8.14
CA LYS A 235 -9.54 -14.64 -6.84
C LYS A 235 -8.70 -14.18 -5.64
N GLU A 236 -7.62 -13.46 -5.88
CA GLU A 236 -6.61 -13.12 -4.87
C GLU A 236 -5.87 -11.85 -5.27
N VAL A 237 -5.47 -11.06 -4.27
CA VAL A 237 -4.63 -9.87 -4.38
C VAL A 237 -3.45 -9.98 -3.41
N ARG A 238 -2.35 -9.29 -3.70
CA ARG A 238 -1.16 -9.21 -2.82
C ARG A 238 -1.11 -7.83 -2.19
N ALA A 239 -1.00 -7.75 -0.87
CA ALA A 239 -0.97 -6.47 -0.17
C ALA A 239 -0.14 -6.53 1.12
N ALA A 240 0.41 -5.38 1.53
CA ALA A 240 1.18 -5.25 2.75
C ALA A 240 0.27 -5.29 4.01
N PHE A 241 0.68 -6.11 4.98
CA PHE A 241 0.09 -6.19 6.32
C PHE A 241 1.16 -5.84 7.35
N ASN A 242 0.84 -4.92 8.25
CA ASN A 242 1.77 -4.49 9.29
C ASN A 242 1.67 -5.44 10.49
N TYR A 243 2.46 -6.52 10.46
CA TYR A 243 2.67 -7.39 11.61
C TYR A 243 3.62 -6.72 12.62
N THR A 244 3.75 -7.34 13.79
CA THR A 244 4.64 -6.86 14.85
C THR A 244 5.69 -7.92 15.16
N LYS A 245 6.96 -7.50 15.31
CA LYS A 245 8.03 -8.40 15.76
C LYS A 245 7.81 -8.75 17.23
N ASP A 246 7.73 -10.02 17.58
CA ASP A 246 7.74 -10.37 19.00
C ASP A 246 9.18 -10.41 19.51
N VAL A 247 9.50 -9.41 20.32
CA VAL A 247 10.80 -9.18 20.95
C VAL A 247 10.66 -9.31 22.46
N GLU A 248 11.78 -9.40 23.19
CA GLU A 248 11.73 -9.53 24.66
C GLU A 248 11.11 -8.30 25.36
N GLN A 249 11.22 -7.13 24.74
CA GLN A 249 10.62 -5.90 25.25
C GLN A 249 9.09 -5.91 25.07
N PRO A 250 8.30 -5.47 26.06
CA PRO A 250 6.85 -5.32 25.89
C PRO A 250 6.50 -4.39 24.72
N THR A 251 5.56 -4.82 23.87
CA THR A 251 4.97 -3.97 22.85
C THR A 251 3.91 -3.06 23.48
N GLU A 252 4.03 -1.76 23.29
CA GLU A 252 3.18 -0.77 23.94
C GLU A 252 2.68 0.30 22.96
N LEU A 253 1.51 0.88 23.25
CA LEU A 253 0.96 2.00 22.51
C LEU A 253 0.34 3.02 23.47
N TYR A 254 0.80 4.26 23.41
CA TYR A 254 0.36 5.34 24.30
C TYR A 254 -0.67 6.24 23.63
N PHE A 255 -1.79 6.46 24.32
CA PHE A 255 -2.87 7.37 23.88
C PHE A 255 -2.74 8.75 24.52
N TYR A 256 -1.58 9.09 25.08
CA TYR A 256 -1.26 10.38 25.66
C TYR A 256 0.25 10.65 25.58
N GLU A 257 0.64 11.91 25.65
CA GLU A 257 2.06 12.29 25.68
C GLU A 257 2.70 11.90 27.02
N SER A 258 3.80 11.15 26.97
CA SER A 258 4.56 10.71 28.14
C SER A 258 6.02 10.48 27.77
N ASP A 259 6.95 10.80 28.68
CA ASP A 259 8.37 10.45 28.51
C ASP A 259 8.59 8.94 28.44
N ALA A 260 7.72 8.15 29.10
CA ALA A 260 7.75 6.69 29.03
C ALA A 260 7.51 6.16 27.60
N ALA A 261 6.88 6.93 26.72
CA ALA A 261 6.58 6.52 25.34
C ALA A 261 7.79 6.63 24.38
N LYS A 262 8.93 7.18 24.81
CA LYS A 262 10.06 7.48 23.89
C LYS A 262 10.93 6.28 23.52
N ASN A 263 10.93 5.22 24.34
CA ASN A 263 11.79 4.04 24.18
C ASN A 263 10.99 2.74 24.28
N ILE A 264 9.78 2.72 23.72
CA ILE A 264 8.92 1.54 23.69
C ILE A 264 9.12 0.78 22.39
N HIS A 265 8.75 -0.50 22.40
CA HIS A 265 8.53 -1.24 21.16
C HIS A 265 7.11 -0.94 20.66
N GLU A 266 7.00 -0.19 19.57
CA GLU A 266 5.70 0.12 18.94
C GLU A 266 5.25 -1.04 18.03
N PRO A 267 3.94 -1.29 17.92
CA PRO A 267 3.41 -2.35 17.05
C PRO A 267 3.49 -1.98 15.56
N GLY A 268 3.47 -2.98 14.68
CA GLY A 268 3.44 -2.78 13.23
C GLY A 268 4.82 -2.62 12.56
N ASP A 269 5.89 -3.00 13.24
CA ASP A 269 7.29 -2.85 12.82
C ASP A 269 7.83 -4.02 11.95
N ASP A 270 6.93 -4.91 11.51
CA ASP A 270 7.22 -6.06 10.65
C ASP A 270 6.25 -6.11 9.45
N PRO A 271 6.36 -5.19 8.48
CA PRO A 271 5.49 -5.23 7.30
C PRO A 271 5.84 -6.42 6.40
N HIS A 272 4.83 -7.22 6.04
CA HIS A 272 4.95 -8.32 5.08
C HIS A 272 3.83 -8.26 4.06
N ASP A 273 4.16 -8.52 2.80
CA ASP A 273 3.14 -8.71 1.77
C ASP A 273 2.50 -10.08 1.90
N MET A 274 1.18 -10.09 2.05
CA MET A 274 0.36 -11.29 2.16
C MET A 274 -0.57 -11.43 0.98
N SER A 275 -0.88 -12.67 0.65
CA SER A 275 -2.00 -13.03 -0.20
C SER A 275 -3.32 -12.79 0.53
N VAL A 276 -4.25 -12.08 -0.12
CA VAL A 276 -5.60 -11.81 0.38
C VAL A 276 -6.61 -12.32 -0.64
N HIS A 277 -7.46 -13.24 -0.22
CA HIS A 277 -8.36 -13.96 -1.11
C HIS A 277 -9.76 -13.33 -1.13
N ASP A 278 -10.36 -13.29 -2.32
CA ASP A 278 -11.77 -12.91 -2.52
C ASP A 278 -12.70 -13.99 -1.92
N GLY A 279 -13.42 -13.61 -0.86
CA GLY A 279 -14.34 -14.47 -0.14
C GLY A 279 -15.73 -14.66 -0.77
N TRP A 280 -16.12 -13.91 -1.81
CA TRP A 280 -17.51 -13.89 -2.32
C TRP A 280 -18.01 -15.26 -2.75
N HIS A 281 -17.17 -16.03 -3.42
CA HIS A 281 -17.52 -17.35 -3.97
C HIS A 281 -17.94 -18.37 -2.90
N ARG A 282 -17.68 -18.09 -1.62
CA ARG A 282 -18.02 -18.96 -0.49
C ARG A 282 -18.49 -18.19 0.73
N ALA A 283 -19.07 -17.00 0.52
CA ALA A 283 -19.52 -16.10 1.58
C ALA A 283 -20.39 -16.80 2.64
N ASP A 284 -21.31 -17.67 2.20
CA ASP A 284 -22.23 -18.41 3.08
C ASP A 284 -21.57 -19.54 3.89
N SER A 285 -20.29 -19.84 3.64
CA SER A 285 -19.56 -20.92 4.32
C SER A 285 -18.69 -20.46 5.49
N PHE A 286 -18.41 -19.15 5.59
CA PHE A 286 -17.61 -18.61 6.69
C PHE A 286 -18.42 -18.61 7.97
N SER A 287 -17.82 -19.08 9.07
CA SER A 287 -18.48 -19.19 10.36
C SER A 287 -17.64 -18.60 11.48
N LEU A 288 -18.31 -18.01 12.47
CA LEU A 288 -17.66 -17.47 13.66
C LEU A 288 -16.95 -18.53 14.51
N ASP A 289 -17.41 -19.78 14.47
CA ASP A 289 -16.83 -20.86 15.27
C ASP A 289 -15.64 -21.54 14.61
N LYS A 290 -15.43 -21.39 13.29
CA LYS A 290 -14.29 -22.00 12.59
C LYS A 290 -13.32 -20.95 12.06
N GLU A 291 -13.75 -20.07 11.17
CA GLU A 291 -12.88 -19.07 10.56
C GLU A 291 -12.76 -17.80 11.42
N GLY A 292 -13.62 -17.62 12.42
CA GLY A 292 -13.61 -16.47 13.34
C GLY A 292 -14.36 -15.24 12.82
N PHE A 293 -14.87 -15.29 11.60
CA PHE A 293 -15.70 -14.25 10.99
C PHE A 293 -16.82 -14.87 10.14
N ALA A 294 -17.89 -14.12 9.90
CA ALA A 294 -18.99 -14.53 9.03
C ALA A 294 -19.58 -13.32 8.29
N LEU A 295 -20.08 -13.54 7.08
CA LEU A 295 -20.77 -12.52 6.28
C LEU A 295 -22.28 -12.72 6.37
N HIS A 296 -23.03 -11.62 6.51
CA HIS A 296 -24.49 -11.64 6.50
C HIS A 296 -25.06 -10.48 5.67
N GLY A 297 -26.27 -10.67 5.14
CA GLY A 297 -27.09 -9.55 4.70
C GLY A 297 -27.63 -8.77 5.89
N PHE A 298 -27.64 -7.44 5.80
CA PHE A 298 -28.13 -6.54 6.84
C PHE A 298 -28.75 -5.30 6.21
N GLN A 299 -30.09 -5.26 6.17
CA GLN A 299 -30.84 -4.12 5.65
C GLN A 299 -31.18 -3.16 6.79
N THR A 300 -30.90 -1.87 6.58
CA THR A 300 -31.22 -0.81 7.52
C THR A 300 -31.62 0.46 6.77
N THR A 301 -32.51 1.25 7.36
CA THR A 301 -32.86 2.59 6.87
C THR A 301 -32.10 3.70 7.61
N PHE A 302 -31.21 3.35 8.52
CA PHE A 302 -30.48 4.32 9.34
C PHE A 302 -29.40 5.04 8.51
N ASP A 303 -29.44 6.38 8.52
CA ASP A 303 -28.57 7.26 7.72
C ASP A 303 -27.88 8.38 8.53
N ARG A 304 -28.20 8.53 9.82
CA ARG A 304 -27.69 9.59 10.71
C ARG A 304 -26.42 9.20 11.45
N TRP A 305 -25.34 8.98 10.70
CA TRP A 305 -24.06 8.53 11.25
C TRP A 305 -23.20 9.63 11.86
N ASP A 306 -23.59 10.89 11.72
CA ASP A 306 -22.86 12.04 12.27
C ASP A 306 -23.21 12.35 13.73
N ASP A 307 -24.15 11.65 14.34
CA ASP A 307 -24.63 11.90 15.70
C ASP A 307 -24.58 10.63 16.55
N ASP A 308 -23.57 10.54 17.43
CA ASP A 308 -23.29 9.36 18.24
C ASP A 308 -24.48 8.96 19.14
N ALA A 309 -25.25 9.94 19.63
CA ALA A 309 -26.43 9.68 20.46
C ALA A 309 -27.54 9.03 19.63
N VAL A 310 -27.75 9.52 18.41
CA VAL A 310 -28.75 8.97 17.49
C VAL A 310 -28.37 7.58 16.98
N VAL A 311 -27.07 7.32 16.75
CA VAL A 311 -26.57 5.97 16.48
C VAL A 311 -26.90 5.03 17.64
N ALA A 312 -26.64 5.45 18.88
CA ALA A 312 -26.91 4.63 20.05
C ALA A 312 -28.42 4.38 20.26
N GLU A 313 -29.26 5.39 20.06
CA GLU A 313 -30.71 5.28 20.27
C GLU A 313 -31.41 4.48 19.17
N SER A 314 -30.97 4.61 17.92
CA SER A 314 -31.72 4.09 16.75
C SER A 314 -31.06 2.90 16.08
N PHE A 315 -29.72 2.85 16.00
CA PHE A 315 -29.02 1.78 15.28
C PHE A 315 -28.63 0.60 16.18
N TYR A 316 -28.24 0.84 17.43
CA TYR A 316 -27.89 -0.25 18.36
C TYR A 316 -29.01 -1.29 18.56
N PRO A 317 -30.31 -0.91 18.64
CA PRO A 317 -31.39 -1.89 18.72
C PRO A 317 -31.45 -2.85 17.53
N GLU A 318 -31.12 -2.39 16.31
CA GLU A 318 -31.06 -3.24 15.12
C GLU A 318 -29.94 -4.28 15.24
N ILE A 319 -28.76 -3.85 15.70
CA ILE A 319 -27.59 -4.73 15.93
C ILE A 319 -27.89 -5.77 17.02
N ILE A 320 -28.52 -5.36 18.11
CA ILE A 320 -28.95 -6.26 19.20
C ILE A 320 -29.89 -7.33 18.65
N LYS A 321 -30.92 -6.95 17.89
CA LYS A 321 -31.87 -7.88 17.30
C LYS A 321 -31.19 -8.84 16.33
N PHE A 322 -30.31 -8.32 15.47
CA PHE A 322 -29.55 -9.09 14.50
C PHE A 322 -28.68 -10.16 15.18
N LEU A 323 -27.82 -9.77 16.13
CA LEU A 323 -26.93 -10.71 16.81
C LEU A 323 -27.69 -11.73 17.68
N LYS A 324 -28.79 -11.34 18.33
CA LYS A 324 -29.66 -12.32 19.01
C LYS A 324 -30.21 -13.38 18.03
N THR A 325 -30.57 -12.95 16.82
CA THR A 325 -31.15 -13.84 15.80
C THR A 325 -30.09 -14.74 15.17
N THR A 326 -28.93 -14.18 14.79
CA THR A 326 -27.89 -14.93 14.06
C THR A 326 -27.01 -15.77 14.98
N GLN A 327 -26.79 -15.32 16.23
CA GLN A 327 -25.89 -16.01 17.16
C GLN A 327 -26.63 -16.77 18.27
N GLY A 328 -27.92 -16.49 18.51
CA GLY A 328 -28.68 -17.14 19.57
C GLY A 328 -28.37 -16.64 20.98
N ALA A 329 -27.68 -15.50 21.11
CA ALA A 329 -27.39 -14.88 22.40
C ALA A 329 -28.69 -14.44 23.12
N LYS A 330 -28.72 -14.55 24.45
CA LYS A 330 -29.86 -14.11 25.29
C LYS A 330 -29.81 -12.62 25.55
N ARG A 331 -28.61 -12.08 25.74
CA ARG A 331 -28.35 -10.66 25.96
C ARG A 331 -27.21 -10.21 25.05
N ILE A 332 -27.39 -9.05 24.43
CA ILE A 332 -26.35 -8.34 23.69
C ILE A 332 -26.20 -6.99 24.38
N LEU A 333 -24.97 -6.61 24.72
CA LEU A 333 -24.60 -5.26 25.10
C LEU A 333 -23.83 -4.64 23.93
N VAL A 334 -24.27 -3.48 23.45
CA VAL A 334 -23.46 -2.63 22.58
C VAL A 334 -22.84 -1.56 23.47
N PHE A 335 -21.52 -1.45 23.50
CA PHE A 335 -20.83 -0.53 24.42
C PHE A 335 -20.11 0.62 23.73
N ASP A 336 -19.72 0.47 22.45
CA ASP A 336 -19.24 1.58 21.64
C ASP A 336 -19.42 1.31 20.13
N HIS A 337 -19.15 2.36 19.36
CA HIS A 337 -18.96 2.27 17.92
C HIS A 337 -17.79 3.14 17.47
N THR A 338 -17.28 2.84 16.27
CA THR A 338 -16.29 3.69 15.60
C THR A 338 -16.60 3.79 14.12
N ILE A 339 -16.77 5.02 13.64
CA ILE A 339 -16.87 5.37 12.23
C ILE A 339 -15.46 5.57 11.69
N ARG A 340 -15.15 4.84 10.62
CA ARG A 340 -13.84 4.80 9.99
C ARG A 340 -13.88 5.50 8.64
N SER A 341 -13.05 6.52 8.49
CA SER A 341 -12.81 7.23 7.22
C SER A 341 -11.44 7.90 7.23
N LYS A 342 -10.75 7.92 6.08
CA LYS A 342 -9.47 8.62 5.94
C LYS A 342 -9.59 10.12 6.21
N ALA A 343 -10.79 10.72 6.07
CA ALA A 343 -11.04 12.11 6.45
C ALA A 343 -10.74 12.39 7.94
N ASN A 344 -10.71 11.35 8.78
CA ASN A 344 -10.37 11.45 10.21
C ASN A 344 -8.87 11.25 10.51
N ALA A 345 -7.99 11.14 9.49
CA ALA A 345 -6.57 10.85 9.68
C ALA A 345 -5.77 11.97 10.37
N SER A 346 -6.25 13.21 10.32
CA SER A 346 -5.62 14.35 11.01
C SER A 346 -5.73 14.26 12.55
N LYS A 347 -6.64 13.41 13.07
CA LYS A 347 -6.80 13.18 14.51
C LYS A 347 -5.67 12.30 15.01
N LYS A 348 -4.76 12.90 15.79
CA LYS A 348 -3.69 12.15 16.47
C LYS A 348 -4.27 11.07 17.37
N LEU A 349 -3.52 9.97 17.53
CA LEU A 349 -3.90 8.91 18.46
C LEU A 349 -4.06 9.44 19.89
N THR A 350 -3.21 10.40 20.27
CA THR A 350 -3.22 11.06 21.58
C THR A 350 -4.37 12.03 21.81
N GLN A 351 -5.21 12.27 20.80
CA GLN A 351 -6.43 13.06 20.95
C GLN A 351 -7.52 12.16 21.55
N GLU A 352 -7.80 12.34 22.84
CA GLU A 352 -8.75 11.53 23.62
C GLU A 352 -10.23 11.90 23.40
N THR A 353 -10.52 13.05 22.78
CA THR A 353 -11.89 13.52 22.53
C THR A 353 -12.40 13.07 21.16
N GLY A 354 -13.69 12.70 21.07
CA GLY A 354 -14.34 12.34 19.81
C GLY A 354 -13.77 11.07 19.16
N THR A 355 -13.56 10.02 19.97
CA THR A 355 -12.98 8.72 19.56
C THR A 355 -13.88 7.89 18.66
N SER A 356 -15.17 8.23 18.58
CA SER A 356 -16.15 7.60 17.68
C SER A 356 -15.82 7.77 16.20
N ARG A 357 -14.87 8.65 15.83
CA ARG A 357 -14.47 8.86 14.43
C ARG A 357 -12.94 8.79 14.28
N ARG A 358 -12.45 7.80 13.54
CA ARG A 358 -11.03 7.50 13.36
C ARG A 358 -10.72 7.12 11.91
N ALA A 359 -9.43 7.08 11.55
CA ALA A 359 -9.00 6.45 10.31
C ALA A 359 -9.11 4.91 10.39
N PRO A 360 -9.20 4.21 9.24
CA PRO A 360 -8.91 2.78 9.15
C PRO A 360 -7.58 2.41 9.84
N VAL A 361 -7.54 1.26 10.52
CA VAL A 361 -6.33 0.77 11.20
C VAL A 361 -5.68 -0.29 10.32
N SER A 362 -4.43 -0.06 9.92
CA SER A 362 -3.65 -1.00 9.09
C SER A 362 -2.72 -1.90 9.90
N LEU A 363 -2.80 -1.85 11.22
CA LEU A 363 -2.10 -2.77 12.12
C LEU A 363 -2.81 -4.13 12.11
N VAL A 364 -2.06 -5.22 12.02
CA VAL A 364 -2.60 -6.56 12.26
C VAL A 364 -2.84 -6.75 13.75
N HIS A 365 -4.11 -6.90 14.14
CA HIS A 365 -4.49 -7.01 15.55
C HIS A 365 -5.76 -7.84 15.77
N CYS A 366 -5.99 -8.20 17.03
CA CYS A 366 -7.29 -8.60 17.55
C CYS A 366 -7.59 -7.76 18.81
N ASP A 367 -8.82 -7.27 18.93
CA ASP A 367 -9.22 -6.25 19.90
C ASP A 367 -9.13 -6.68 21.37
N TYR A 368 -9.05 -8.00 21.64
CA TYR A 368 -9.05 -8.53 23.00
C TYR A 368 -8.05 -9.67 23.16
N THR A 369 -7.57 -9.79 24.39
CA THR A 369 -6.79 -10.92 24.89
C THR A 369 -7.67 -11.84 25.72
N ALA A 370 -7.15 -13.02 26.07
CA ALA A 370 -7.83 -13.93 26.99
C ALA A 370 -8.11 -13.27 28.36
N GLU A 371 -7.29 -12.31 28.77
CA GLU A 371 -7.41 -11.57 30.02
C GLU A 371 -8.23 -10.28 29.89
N SER A 372 -8.10 -9.54 28.78
CA SER A 372 -8.80 -8.27 28.62
C SER A 372 -10.28 -8.43 28.30
N GLY A 373 -10.70 -9.54 27.69
CA GLY A 373 -12.11 -9.87 27.47
C GLY A 373 -12.93 -9.90 28.77
N PRO A 374 -12.63 -10.79 29.73
CA PRO A 374 -13.33 -10.85 31.01
C PRO A 374 -13.22 -9.54 31.81
N LEU A 375 -12.04 -8.91 31.83
CA LEU A 375 -11.86 -7.62 32.49
C LEU A 375 -12.78 -6.54 31.89
N ARG A 376 -13.01 -6.56 30.58
CA ARG A 376 -13.93 -5.61 29.93
C ARG A 376 -15.38 -5.86 30.35
N VAL A 377 -15.77 -7.12 30.57
CA VAL A 377 -17.09 -7.44 31.15
C VAL A 377 -17.20 -6.88 32.56
N GLU A 378 -16.19 -7.06 33.41
CA GLU A 378 -16.17 -6.51 34.77
C GLU A 378 -16.32 -4.99 34.78
N GLN A 379 -15.59 -4.29 33.92
CA GLN A 379 -15.64 -2.84 33.78
C GLN A 379 -17.01 -2.31 33.35
N LEU A 380 -17.72 -3.03 32.49
CA LEU A 380 -19.00 -2.58 31.92
C LEU A 380 -20.22 -3.05 32.72
N MET A 381 -20.12 -4.19 33.39
CA MET A 381 -21.25 -4.85 34.04
C MET A 381 -21.25 -4.74 35.57
N GLY A 382 -20.13 -4.32 36.18
CA GLY A 382 -20.03 -4.15 37.63
C GLY A 382 -20.42 -5.43 38.38
N ASP A 383 -21.39 -5.31 39.29
CA ASP A 383 -21.81 -6.39 40.19
C ASP A 383 -22.37 -7.63 39.45
N GLU A 384 -22.94 -7.46 38.25
CA GLU A 384 -23.47 -8.58 37.44
C GLU A 384 -22.37 -9.38 36.73
N ALA A 385 -21.16 -8.83 36.60
CA ALA A 385 -20.10 -9.41 35.76
C ALA A 385 -19.76 -10.85 36.13
N LYS A 386 -19.65 -11.14 37.42
CA LYS A 386 -19.29 -12.48 37.92
C LYS A 386 -20.33 -13.54 37.53
N ASP A 387 -21.62 -13.19 37.58
CA ASP A 387 -22.70 -14.08 37.17
C ASP A 387 -22.67 -14.30 35.65
N LEU A 388 -22.48 -13.23 34.88
CA LEU A 388 -22.43 -13.30 33.42
C LEU A 388 -21.22 -14.10 32.90
N LEU A 389 -20.05 -13.92 33.52
CA LEU A 389 -18.81 -14.65 33.20
C LEU A 389 -18.84 -16.12 33.65
N SER A 390 -19.83 -16.54 34.44
CA SER A 390 -20.01 -17.96 34.79
C SER A 390 -20.58 -18.80 33.63
N ARG A 391 -20.99 -18.15 32.54
CA ARG A 391 -21.55 -18.74 31.32
C ARG A 391 -20.71 -18.31 30.12
N ARG A 392 -21.04 -18.83 28.94
CA ARG A 392 -20.37 -18.41 27.71
C ARG A 392 -20.60 -16.92 27.47
N VAL A 393 -19.49 -16.22 27.22
CA VAL A 393 -19.44 -14.83 26.77
C VAL A 393 -18.60 -14.75 25.51
N ALA A 394 -19.10 -14.08 24.48
CA ALA A 394 -18.36 -13.81 23.26
C ALA A 394 -18.44 -12.33 22.88
N PHE A 395 -17.38 -11.80 22.28
CA PHE A 395 -17.36 -10.43 21.79
C PHE A 395 -17.43 -10.46 20.28
N PHE A 396 -18.34 -9.67 19.74
CA PHE A 396 -18.52 -9.54 18.30
C PHE A 396 -18.37 -8.09 17.89
N ASN A 397 -17.46 -7.85 16.95
CA ASN A 397 -17.42 -6.60 16.22
C ASN A 397 -18.27 -6.76 14.97
N VAL A 398 -19.21 -5.84 14.76
CA VAL A 398 -20.09 -5.82 13.60
C VAL A 398 -19.60 -4.70 12.68
N TRP A 399 -18.99 -5.07 11.57
CA TRP A 399 -18.39 -4.15 10.60
C TRP A 399 -19.23 -4.03 9.34
N LYS A 400 -19.54 -2.79 8.93
CA LYS A 400 -20.47 -2.52 7.83
C LYS A 400 -20.06 -1.25 7.05
N PRO A 401 -20.13 -1.27 5.70
CA PRO A 401 -20.13 -0.05 4.88
C PRO A 401 -21.37 0.81 5.16
N ILE A 402 -21.22 2.14 5.25
CA ILE A 402 -22.32 3.01 5.66
C ILE A 402 -23.12 3.55 4.46
N HIS A 403 -22.47 4.24 3.52
CA HIS A 403 -23.16 4.97 2.45
C HIS A 403 -23.00 4.36 1.05
N ARG A 404 -21.88 3.70 0.81
CA ARG A 404 -21.45 3.25 -0.52
C ARG A 404 -20.67 1.95 -0.42
N VAL A 405 -20.44 1.32 -1.56
CA VAL A 405 -19.55 0.15 -1.66
C VAL A 405 -18.15 0.50 -1.17
N VAL A 406 -17.48 -0.43 -0.51
CA VAL A 406 -16.08 -0.24 -0.08
C VAL A 406 -15.15 -0.59 -1.21
N GLU A 407 -14.55 0.44 -1.78
CA GLU A 407 -13.50 0.30 -2.79
C GLU A 407 -12.13 0.61 -2.18
N GLU A 408 -12.03 1.65 -1.35
CA GLU A 408 -10.79 2.02 -0.67
C GLU A 408 -10.60 1.26 0.66
N SER A 409 -9.37 0.83 0.93
CA SER A 409 -8.94 0.29 2.22
C SER A 409 -9.90 -0.74 2.84
N PRO A 410 -10.28 -1.84 2.15
CA PRO A 410 -11.23 -2.81 2.69
C PRO A 410 -10.73 -3.48 3.99
N LEU A 411 -11.65 -4.15 4.70
CA LEU A 411 -11.32 -4.97 5.87
C LEU A 411 -10.94 -6.37 5.42
N ALA A 412 -9.80 -6.86 5.89
CA ALA A 412 -9.38 -8.25 5.77
C ALA A 412 -9.39 -8.95 7.12
N MET A 413 -9.72 -10.24 7.12
CA MET A 413 -9.73 -11.12 8.28
C MET A 413 -8.79 -12.30 8.05
N CYS A 414 -7.95 -12.58 9.05
CA CYS A 414 -7.08 -13.75 9.06
C CYS A 414 -7.90 -14.95 9.54
N ASP A 415 -8.01 -15.98 8.71
CA ASP A 415 -8.68 -17.23 9.04
C ASP A 415 -8.03 -17.88 10.27
N VAL A 416 -8.83 -18.07 11.32
CA VAL A 416 -8.35 -18.65 12.60
C VAL A 416 -7.78 -20.05 12.42
N THR A 417 -8.23 -20.81 11.42
CA THR A 417 -7.66 -22.13 11.10
C THR A 417 -6.28 -22.06 10.43
N SER A 418 -5.73 -20.85 10.25
CA SER A 418 -4.39 -20.58 9.72
C SER A 418 -3.51 -19.76 10.66
N SER A 419 -4.06 -19.27 11.77
CA SER A 419 -3.38 -18.43 12.76
C SER A 419 -3.47 -19.09 14.14
N PRO A 420 -2.56 -20.02 14.44
CA PRO A 420 -2.57 -20.69 15.73
C PRO A 420 -2.29 -19.72 16.89
N PRO A 421 -2.69 -20.04 18.14
CA PRO A 421 -2.61 -19.11 19.27
C PRO A 421 -1.22 -18.53 19.54
N GLU A 422 -0.15 -19.26 19.23
CA GLU A 422 1.25 -18.82 19.36
C GLU A 422 1.62 -17.63 18.47
N ASP A 423 0.85 -17.35 17.41
CA ASP A 423 1.06 -16.20 16.56
C ASP A 423 0.57 -14.90 17.20
N PHE A 424 -0.23 -14.98 18.28
CA PHE A 424 -0.77 -13.82 19.00
C PHE A 424 0.03 -13.51 20.26
N PHE A 425 0.35 -12.23 20.46
CA PHE A 425 1.01 -11.75 21.67
C PHE A 425 0.51 -10.36 22.06
N LYS A 426 0.76 -9.97 23.32
CA LYS A 426 0.09 -8.82 23.93
C LYS A 426 0.65 -7.50 23.44
N LEU A 427 -0.26 -6.61 23.05
CA LEU A 427 -0.05 -5.18 22.92
C LEU A 427 -0.66 -4.49 24.14
N TYR A 428 0.15 -3.76 24.90
CA TYR A 428 -0.32 -2.98 26.04
C TYR A 428 -0.75 -1.59 25.60
N LEU A 429 -2.04 -1.29 25.76
CA LEU A 429 -2.62 0.02 25.48
C LEU A 429 -2.57 0.89 26.73
N ARG A 430 -1.86 2.02 26.66
CA ARG A 430 -1.66 2.93 27.79
C ARG A 430 -2.55 4.15 27.66
N TYR A 431 -3.55 4.25 28.51
CA TYR A 431 -4.39 5.45 28.68
C TYR A 431 -4.00 6.17 29.98
N ARG A 432 -4.41 7.44 30.13
CA ARG A 432 -4.08 8.23 31.33
C ARG A 432 -4.66 7.62 32.62
N ASP A 433 -5.82 7.00 32.50
CA ASP A 433 -6.67 6.55 33.59
C ASP A 433 -6.74 5.02 33.71
N ARG A 434 -6.27 4.28 32.69
CA ARG A 434 -6.31 2.80 32.67
C ARG A 434 -5.29 2.20 31.71
N ASN A 435 -5.05 0.90 31.88
CA ASN A 435 -4.37 0.08 30.89
C ASN A 435 -5.38 -0.82 30.18
N GLY A 436 -5.17 -1.06 28.88
CA GLY A 436 -5.86 -2.06 28.09
C GLY A 436 -4.88 -3.06 27.50
N GLU A 437 -5.39 -4.17 26.97
CA GLU A 437 -4.60 -5.14 26.23
C GLU A 437 -5.37 -5.58 24.98
N ASN A 438 -4.66 -5.57 23.85
CA ASN A 438 -5.08 -6.19 22.59
C ASN A 438 -4.08 -7.30 22.24
N TYR A 439 -4.42 -8.17 21.30
CA TYR A 439 -3.40 -8.97 20.63
C TYR A 439 -2.89 -8.25 19.38
N VAL A 440 -1.59 -8.34 19.15
CA VAL A 440 -0.94 -8.17 17.84
C VAL A 440 -0.46 -9.54 17.37
N MET A 441 -0.14 -9.65 16.08
CA MET A 441 0.29 -10.92 15.50
C MET A 441 1.72 -10.84 15.00
N ARG A 442 2.44 -11.96 15.16
CA ARG A 442 3.69 -12.25 14.48
C ARG A 442 3.38 -12.55 13.02
N HIS A 443 4.32 -12.31 12.11
CA HIS A 443 4.16 -12.79 10.75
C HIS A 443 4.28 -14.33 10.68
N SER A 444 3.42 -14.94 9.86
CA SER A 444 3.50 -16.34 9.46
C SER A 444 3.10 -16.45 7.99
N PRO A 445 3.89 -17.13 7.13
CA PRO A 445 3.53 -17.31 5.73
C PRO A 445 2.31 -18.23 5.54
N ASN A 446 1.86 -18.92 6.61
CA ASN A 446 0.69 -19.78 6.58
C ASN A 446 -0.63 -19.02 6.77
N HIS A 447 -0.57 -17.75 7.20
CA HIS A 447 -1.76 -16.92 7.40
C HIS A 447 -2.56 -16.77 6.11
N ARG A 448 -3.85 -17.09 6.18
CA ARG A 448 -4.80 -16.92 5.08
C ARG A 448 -5.70 -15.73 5.35
N TRP A 449 -5.54 -14.69 4.54
CA TRP A 449 -6.36 -13.49 4.64
C TRP A 449 -7.53 -13.55 3.66
N TRP A 450 -8.69 -13.11 4.14
CA TRP A 450 -9.92 -13.05 3.35
C TRP A 450 -10.48 -11.64 3.40
N TYR A 451 -11.01 -11.19 2.27
CA TYR A 451 -11.76 -9.95 2.19
C TYR A 451 -12.92 -10.07 1.20
N PHE A 452 -13.78 -9.05 1.18
CA PHE A 452 -14.96 -9.00 0.33
C PHE A 452 -14.88 -7.74 -0.54
N PRO A 453 -14.30 -7.82 -1.75
CA PRO A 453 -14.11 -6.65 -2.62
C PRO A 453 -15.46 -6.00 -2.97
N LYS A 454 -15.52 -4.66 -2.96
CA LYS A 454 -16.74 -3.89 -3.28
C LYS A 454 -17.95 -4.22 -2.39
N MET A 455 -17.72 -4.59 -1.13
CA MET A 455 -18.78 -4.87 -0.17
C MET A 455 -19.72 -3.68 -0.01
N ALA A 456 -21.03 -3.93 -0.13
CA ALA A 456 -22.10 -2.95 -0.19
C ALA A 456 -22.69 -2.63 1.20
N PRO A 457 -23.39 -1.50 1.36
CA PRO A 457 -24.00 -1.11 2.64
C PRO A 457 -25.12 -2.02 3.14
N ASP A 458 -25.60 -2.96 2.36
CA ASP A 458 -26.59 -3.95 2.80
C ASP A 458 -25.96 -5.28 3.28
N GLN A 459 -24.64 -5.27 3.47
CA GLN A 459 -23.86 -6.42 3.92
C GLN A 459 -23.13 -6.07 5.22
N VAL A 460 -22.86 -7.09 6.03
CA VAL A 460 -22.14 -6.94 7.29
C VAL A 460 -21.19 -8.10 7.52
N ILE A 461 -20.00 -7.81 8.04
CA ILE A 461 -19.05 -8.79 8.55
C ILE A 461 -19.18 -8.81 10.07
N VAL A 462 -19.39 -9.99 10.63
CA VAL A 462 -19.27 -10.21 12.08
C VAL A 462 -17.92 -10.82 12.35
N LEU A 463 -17.13 -10.19 13.23
CA LEU A 463 -15.82 -10.67 13.67
C LEU A 463 -15.93 -11.13 15.12
N LYS A 464 -15.43 -12.33 15.43
CA LYS A 464 -15.33 -12.80 16.81
C LYS A 464 -13.98 -12.42 17.40
N THR A 465 -13.97 -11.39 18.22
CA THR A 465 -12.76 -10.81 18.82
C THR A 465 -12.44 -11.39 20.20
N PHE A 466 -13.38 -12.11 20.82
CA PHE A 466 -13.17 -12.92 22.03
C PHE A 466 -14.26 -14.01 22.14
N ASP A 467 -13.91 -15.18 22.68
CA ASP A 467 -14.87 -16.17 23.20
C ASP A 467 -14.29 -16.84 24.45
N SER A 468 -15.12 -16.96 25.49
CA SER A 468 -14.74 -17.57 26.76
C SER A 468 -14.59 -19.08 26.66
N GLU A 469 -15.26 -19.72 25.69
CA GLU A 469 -15.15 -21.16 25.48
C GLU A 469 -13.80 -21.54 24.85
N THR A 470 -13.28 -22.70 25.25
CA THR A 470 -11.96 -23.22 24.83
C THR A 470 -12.04 -24.59 24.15
N ASP A 471 -13.23 -24.96 23.67
CA ASP A 471 -13.56 -26.28 23.10
C ASP A 471 -13.10 -26.48 21.64
N GLY A 472 -12.12 -25.69 21.19
CA GLY A 472 -11.56 -25.75 19.84
C GLY A 472 -12.24 -24.83 18.82
N ARG A 473 -13.32 -24.12 19.20
CA ARG A 473 -13.86 -23.05 18.35
C ARG A 473 -12.88 -21.88 18.23
N ALA A 474 -13.01 -21.11 17.15
CA ALA A 474 -12.33 -19.84 17.00
C ALA A 474 -12.69 -18.88 18.14
N ARG A 475 -11.70 -18.19 18.69
CA ARG A 475 -11.82 -17.28 19.84
C ARG A 475 -11.35 -15.86 19.54
N PHE A 476 -10.31 -15.72 18.72
CA PHE A 476 -9.66 -14.45 18.41
C PHE A 476 -9.40 -14.40 16.91
N VAL A 477 -9.98 -13.42 16.22
CA VAL A 477 -9.75 -13.22 14.78
C VAL A 477 -8.84 -12.02 14.55
N GLY A 478 -7.68 -12.28 13.95
CA GLY A 478 -6.80 -11.24 13.45
C GLY A 478 -7.46 -10.49 12.30
N HIS A 479 -7.41 -9.16 12.30
CA HIS A 479 -7.97 -8.35 11.24
C HIS A 479 -7.16 -7.08 11.00
N SER A 480 -7.30 -6.52 9.80
CA SER A 480 -6.63 -5.28 9.41
C SER A 480 -7.39 -4.61 8.28
N ALA A 481 -7.39 -3.27 8.25
CA ALA A 481 -7.56 -2.59 6.97
C ALA A 481 -6.28 -2.79 6.14
N PHE A 482 -6.40 -2.92 4.83
CA PHE A 482 -5.23 -3.06 3.96
C PHE A 482 -5.42 -2.25 2.69
N ASN A 483 -4.33 -1.94 2.00
CA ASN A 483 -4.42 -1.31 0.68
C ASN A 483 -4.71 -2.38 -0.37
N ASP A 484 -5.95 -2.45 -0.88
CA ASP A 484 -6.28 -3.36 -1.98
C ASP A 484 -5.68 -2.79 -3.28
N PRO A 485 -4.73 -3.48 -3.92
CA PRO A 485 -4.07 -2.98 -5.14
C PRO A 485 -5.04 -2.86 -6.32
N THR A 486 -6.23 -3.45 -6.23
CA THR A 486 -7.27 -3.38 -7.27
C THR A 486 -8.19 -2.17 -7.12
N SER A 487 -8.23 -1.52 -5.96
CA SER A 487 -9.03 -0.32 -5.66
C SER A 487 -8.77 0.80 -6.66
N PRO A 488 -9.74 1.29 -7.46
CA PRO A 488 -9.49 2.34 -8.46
C PRO A 488 -8.77 3.56 -7.85
N PRO A 489 -7.92 4.30 -8.59
CA PRO A 489 -7.22 5.47 -8.05
C PRO A 489 -8.17 6.54 -7.50
N ASP A 490 -9.36 6.67 -8.08
CA ASP A 490 -10.46 7.54 -7.65
C ASP A 490 -11.48 6.82 -6.75
N ALA A 491 -11.10 5.69 -6.14
CA ALA A 491 -11.95 4.95 -5.21
C ALA A 491 -12.52 5.91 -4.15
N PRO A 492 -13.85 5.98 -4.00
CA PRO A 492 -14.45 6.81 -2.98
C PRO A 492 -13.91 6.46 -1.59
N THR A 493 -13.63 7.49 -0.79
CA THR A 493 -13.15 7.32 0.57
C THR A 493 -14.04 6.35 1.33
N ARG A 494 -13.42 5.35 1.98
CA ARG A 494 -14.15 4.38 2.78
C ARG A 494 -14.89 5.07 3.92
N GLU A 495 -16.18 4.80 4.02
CA GLU A 495 -17.01 5.18 5.17
C GLU A 495 -17.66 3.91 5.71
N SER A 496 -17.15 3.42 6.84
CA SER A 496 -17.61 2.18 7.48
C SER A 496 -17.83 2.39 8.96
N VAL A 497 -18.75 1.63 9.56
CA VAL A 497 -18.93 1.57 11.01
C VAL A 497 -18.43 0.23 11.53
N GLU A 498 -17.84 0.27 12.72
CA GLU A 498 -17.53 -0.88 13.55
C GLU A 498 -18.31 -0.74 14.86
N ILE A 499 -19.23 -1.65 15.13
CA ILE A 499 -20.03 -1.69 16.38
C ILE A 499 -19.45 -2.78 17.27
N ARG A 500 -19.02 -2.44 18.49
CA ARG A 500 -18.47 -3.43 19.43
C ARG A 500 -19.52 -3.92 20.40
N THR A 501 -19.62 -5.23 20.52
CA THR A 501 -20.68 -5.87 21.30
C THR A 501 -20.17 -7.00 22.19
N ILE A 502 -20.90 -7.26 23.26
CA ILE A 502 -20.74 -8.43 24.14
C ILE A 502 -22.03 -9.25 24.07
N ALA A 503 -21.89 -10.52 23.75
CA ALA A 503 -22.96 -11.50 23.72
C ALA A 503 -22.87 -12.45 24.93
N PHE A 504 -23.99 -12.61 25.63
CA PHE A 504 -24.15 -13.52 26.75
C PHE A 504 -25.17 -14.60 26.40
N PHE A 505 -24.81 -15.87 26.62
CA PHE A 505 -25.56 -17.06 26.18
C PHE A 505 -26.31 -17.77 27.31
#